data_AF-A0A804QR42-F1
#
_entry.id   AF-A0A804QR42-F1
#
_cell.length_a   1.000
_cell.length_b   1.000
_cell.length_c   1.000
_cell.angle_alpha   90.00
_cell.angle_beta   90.00
_cell.angle_gamma   90.00
#
_symmetry.space_group_name_H-M   'P 1'
#
loop_
_entity.id
_entity.type
_entity.pdbx_description
1 polymer ?
#
loop_
_entity_poly.entity_id
_entity_poly.type
_entity_poly.pdbx_seq_one_letter_code
_entity_poly.pdbx_strand_id
1 'polypeptide(L)'
;MVGLVGGSTARAEHVVANAGGEAEYVRRMHRHAPTEHQCTSTLVKHIKAPVHLVWELVRRFDQPQRYKPFVRNCVVRGDQLEVGSLRDVNVKTGLPATTSTERLEQLDDDLHILGVKFVGGDHRLQS
;
A
#
# COMPACT_ATOMS: atom_id res chain seq x y z
N MET A 1 -46.54 -45.06 13.09
CA MET A 1 -46.22 -43.62 13.02
C MET A 1 -44.73 -43.48 12.76
N VAL A 2 -44.36 -43.62 11.48
CA VAL A 2 -43.60 -42.67 10.64
C VAL A 2 -42.31 -42.11 11.26
N GLY A 3 -41.18 -42.47 10.67
CA GLY A 3 -39.92 -41.74 10.76
C GLY A 3 -39.22 -41.87 9.40
N LEU A 4 -39.41 -40.85 8.55
CA LEU A 4 -38.92 -40.76 7.17
C LEU A 4 -37.41 -40.46 7.12
N VAL A 5 -36.76 -41.12 6.17
CA VAL A 5 -35.38 -40.90 5.72
C VAL A 5 -35.29 -39.65 4.85
N GLY A 6 -34.26 -38.84 5.10
CA GLY A 6 -33.34 -38.30 4.09
C GLY A 6 -33.81 -37.16 3.18
N GLY A 7 -32.97 -36.11 3.15
CA GLY A 7 -32.86 -35.23 1.99
C GLY A 7 -32.76 -33.75 2.32
N SER A 8 -31.53 -33.24 2.45
CA SER A 8 -31.22 -31.87 2.00
C SER A 8 -29.72 -31.73 1.78
N THR A 9 -29.27 -32.03 0.56
CA THR A 9 -27.95 -31.63 0.08
C THR A 9 -28.04 -30.15 -0.33
N ALA A 10 -27.80 -29.26 0.62
CA ALA A 10 -27.47 -27.88 0.28
C ALA A 10 -26.05 -27.89 -0.33
N ARG A 11 -25.95 -27.50 -1.60
CA ARG A 11 -24.68 -27.26 -2.30
C ARG A 11 -23.84 -26.31 -1.45
N ALA A 12 -22.67 -26.78 -1.02
CA ALA A 12 -21.62 -25.89 -0.55
C ALA A 12 -21.18 -25.04 -1.74
N GLU A 13 -21.57 -23.77 -1.75
CA GLU A 13 -20.95 -22.78 -2.61
C GLU A 13 -19.48 -22.70 -2.20
N HIS A 14 -18.64 -23.23 -3.09
CA HIS A 14 -17.20 -23.21 -2.95
C HIS A 14 -16.75 -21.76 -3.14
N VAL A 15 -16.63 -21.01 -2.03
CA VAL A 15 -15.89 -19.76 -2.02
C VAL A 15 -14.42 -20.15 -2.20
N VAL A 16 -13.99 -20.18 -3.47
CA VAL A 16 -12.58 -20.31 -3.82
C VAL A 16 -11.90 -19.04 -3.32
N ALA A 17 -11.29 -19.13 -2.13
CA ALA A 17 -10.38 -18.12 -1.63
C ALA A 17 -9.25 -17.98 -2.66
N ASN A 18 -9.15 -16.82 -3.30
CA ASN A 18 -8.12 -16.50 -4.29
C ASN A 18 -6.76 -16.21 -3.61
N ALA A 19 -6.35 -17.09 -2.69
CA ALA A 19 -5.11 -16.97 -1.92
C ALA A 19 -3.86 -17.14 -2.81
N GLY A 20 -4.01 -17.74 -4.00
CA GLY A 20 -2.92 -17.93 -4.96
C GLY A 20 -2.49 -16.64 -5.68
N GLY A 21 -3.44 -15.82 -6.13
CA GLY A 21 -3.12 -14.61 -6.91
C GLY A 21 -2.46 -13.51 -6.09
N GLU A 22 -2.92 -13.29 -4.86
CA GLU A 22 -2.36 -12.27 -3.96
C GLU A 22 -0.91 -12.60 -3.57
N ALA A 23 -0.65 -13.86 -3.21
CA ALA A 23 0.69 -14.32 -2.85
C ALA A 23 1.66 -14.24 -4.02
N GLU A 24 1.20 -14.49 -5.25
CA GLU A 24 2.01 -14.33 -6.46
C GLU A 24 2.34 -12.86 -6.74
N TYR A 25 1.36 -11.97 -6.65
CA TYR A 25 1.56 -10.54 -6.85
C TYR A 25 2.54 -9.96 -5.83
N VAL A 26 2.37 -10.33 -4.55
CA VAL A 26 3.29 -9.99 -3.47
C VAL A 26 4.71 -10.46 -3.79
N ARG A 27 4.88 -11.73 -4.18
CA ARG A 27 6.21 -12.29 -4.51
C ARG A 27 6.88 -11.59 -5.69
N ARG A 28 6.12 -11.11 -6.67
CA ARG A 28 6.66 -10.44 -7.86
C ARG A 28 7.03 -8.99 -7.59
N MET A 29 6.15 -8.24 -6.90
CA MET A 29 6.31 -6.79 -6.74
C MET A 29 7.01 -6.38 -5.44
N HIS A 30 7.02 -7.25 -4.43
CA HIS A 30 7.66 -6.98 -3.13
C HIS A 30 8.90 -7.85 -2.88
N ARG A 31 9.64 -8.18 -3.95
CA ARG A 31 10.92 -8.88 -3.84
C ARG A 31 12.02 -7.87 -3.51
N HIS A 32 12.53 -7.93 -2.29
CA HIS A 32 13.66 -7.16 -1.84
C HIS A 32 14.86 -8.09 -1.58
N ALA A 33 16.07 -7.60 -1.82
CA ALA A 33 17.32 -8.28 -1.47
C ALA A 33 18.04 -7.50 -0.36
N PRO A 34 17.54 -7.56 0.89
CA PRO A 34 18.13 -6.81 1.99
C PRO A 34 19.54 -7.29 2.32
N THR A 35 20.42 -6.35 2.66
CA THR A 35 21.75 -6.64 3.25
C THR A 35 21.65 -6.86 4.76
N GLU A 36 22.76 -7.19 5.44
CA GLU A 36 22.83 -7.56 6.86
C GLU A 36 22.18 -6.55 7.84
N HIS A 37 22.04 -5.28 7.44
CA HIS A 37 21.47 -4.21 8.26
C HIS A 37 20.16 -3.65 7.70
N GLN A 38 19.52 -4.38 6.79
CA GLN A 38 18.24 -4.01 6.20
C GLN A 38 17.16 -5.00 6.62
N CYS A 39 15.96 -4.50 6.80
CA CYS A 39 14.78 -5.32 7.07
C CYS A 39 13.69 -5.01 6.04
N THR A 40 12.89 -6.03 5.72
CA THR A 40 11.79 -5.92 4.76
C THR A 40 10.56 -6.54 5.37
N SER A 41 9.40 -5.91 5.19
CA SER A 41 8.12 -6.45 5.61
C SER A 41 7.08 -6.24 4.52
N THR A 42 6.06 -7.09 4.49
CA THR A 42 4.93 -6.95 3.58
C THR A 42 3.64 -7.00 4.37
N LEU A 43 2.73 -6.08 4.06
CA LEU A 43 1.42 -5.97 4.68
C LEU A 43 0.36 -6.02 3.59
N VAL A 44 -0.67 -6.83 3.81
CA VAL A 44 -1.82 -6.95 2.93
C VAL A 44 -3.06 -6.46 3.67
N LYS A 45 -3.87 -5.64 3.00
CA LYS A 45 -5.14 -5.15 3.54
C LYS A 45 -6.22 -5.26 2.48
N HIS A 46 -7.27 -6.00 2.80
CA HIS A 46 -8.46 -6.07 1.95
C HIS A 46 -9.34 -4.85 2.15
N ILE A 47 -9.82 -4.29 1.05
CA ILE A 47 -10.69 -3.11 1.02
C ILE A 47 -11.93 -3.47 0.20
N LYS A 48 -13.12 -3.27 0.78
CA LYS A 48 -14.40 -3.50 0.10
C LYS A 48 -14.77 -2.29 -0.77
N ALA A 49 -13.99 -2.05 -1.83
CA ALA A 49 -14.23 -0.98 -2.80
C ALA A 49 -13.63 -1.36 -4.17
N PRO A 50 -14.16 -0.81 -5.28
CA PRO A 50 -13.56 -0.93 -6.60
C PRO A 50 -12.10 -0.46 -6.64
N VAL A 51 -11.25 -1.15 -7.40
CA VAL A 51 -9.80 -0.86 -7.50
C VAL A 51 -9.52 0.57 -7.94
N HIS A 52 -10.22 1.09 -8.95
CA HIS A 52 -10.01 2.44 -9.46
C HIS A 52 -10.22 3.52 -8.38
N LEU A 53 -11.23 3.36 -7.50
CA LEU A 53 -11.46 4.31 -6.40
C LEU A 53 -10.34 4.27 -5.35
N VAL A 54 -9.84 3.07 -5.05
CA VAL A 54 -8.71 2.91 -4.13
C VAL A 54 -7.44 3.50 -4.76
N TRP A 55 -7.24 3.27 -6.05
CA TRP A 55 -6.07 3.76 -6.77
C TRP A 55 -6.07 5.27 -6.91
N GLU A 56 -7.18 5.92 -7.25
CA GLU A 56 -7.34 7.37 -7.28
C GLU A 56 -6.97 8.05 -5.96
N LEU A 57 -7.10 7.33 -4.83
CA LEU A 57 -6.67 7.76 -3.51
C LEU A 57 -5.16 7.51 -3.30
N VAL A 58 -4.70 6.28 -3.54
CA VAL A 58 -3.32 5.85 -3.23
C VAL A 58 -2.29 6.49 -4.15
N ARG A 59 -2.59 6.66 -5.45
CA ARG A 59 -1.68 7.22 -6.46
C ARG A 59 -1.31 8.69 -6.24
N ARG A 60 -2.00 9.38 -5.32
CA ARG A 60 -1.75 10.79 -5.00
C ARG A 60 -0.47 10.94 -4.19
N PHE A 61 0.65 11.04 -4.90
CA PHE A 61 1.95 11.32 -4.31
C PHE A 61 1.98 12.67 -3.57
N ASP A 62 1.20 13.64 -4.01
CA ASP A 62 1.08 14.98 -3.42
C ASP A 62 0.18 15.03 -2.17
N GLN A 63 -0.74 14.07 -1.99
CA GLN A 63 -1.75 14.10 -0.93
C GLN A 63 -1.77 12.83 -0.04
N PRO A 64 -0.63 12.40 0.54
CA PRO A 64 -0.58 11.23 1.42
C PRO A 64 -1.45 11.35 2.68
N GLN A 65 -1.74 12.56 3.15
CA GLN A 65 -2.58 12.83 4.33
C GLN A 65 -4.00 12.27 4.20
N ARG A 66 -4.48 12.00 2.98
CA ARG A 66 -5.81 11.44 2.78
C ARG A 66 -5.93 9.98 3.24
N TYR A 67 -4.82 9.25 3.31
CA TYR A 67 -4.82 7.83 3.70
C TYR A 67 -3.74 7.45 4.73
N LYS A 68 -2.69 8.27 4.92
CA LYS A 68 -1.67 8.08 5.96
C LYS A 68 -2.01 8.91 7.20
N PRO A 69 -2.36 8.29 8.35
CA PRO A 69 -2.95 9.00 9.49
C PRO A 69 -2.01 9.97 10.20
N PHE A 70 -0.69 9.79 10.08
CA PHE A 70 0.32 10.59 10.79
C PHE A 70 0.88 11.74 9.97
N VAL A 71 0.44 11.91 8.72
CA VAL A 71 0.84 13.05 7.90
C VAL A 71 0.01 14.27 8.29
N ARG A 72 0.69 15.39 8.56
CA ARG A 72 0.08 16.70 8.80
C ARG A 72 -0.13 17.44 7.49
N ASN A 73 0.90 17.55 6.67
CA ASN A 73 0.83 18.13 5.33
C ASN A 73 1.93 17.54 4.43
N CYS A 74 1.82 17.82 3.14
CA CYS A 74 2.78 17.41 2.13
C CYS A 74 2.94 18.53 1.10
N VAL A 75 4.17 18.76 0.66
CA VAL A 75 4.52 19.73 -0.39
C VAL A 75 5.39 19.01 -1.41
N VAL A 76 4.94 18.99 -2.68
CA VAL A 76 5.76 18.48 -3.78
C VAL A 76 6.73 19.57 -4.22
N ARG A 77 7.98 19.20 -4.50
CA ARG A 77 9.00 20.11 -5.02
C ARG A 77 8.87 20.21 -6.54
N GLY A 78 8.87 21.44 -7.05
CA GLY A 78 8.72 21.73 -8.47
C GLY A 78 7.25 21.77 -8.93
N ASP A 79 7.05 22.16 -10.18
CA ASP A 79 5.72 22.43 -10.74
C ASP A 79 5.09 21.20 -11.41
N GLN A 80 5.89 20.18 -11.70
CA GLN A 80 5.48 18.97 -12.43
C GLN A 80 5.67 17.74 -11.54
N LEU A 81 4.66 16.87 -11.53
CA LEU A 81 4.69 15.59 -10.83
C LEU A 81 5.01 14.47 -11.82
N GLU A 82 6.22 13.94 -11.70
CA GLU A 82 6.74 12.86 -12.54
C GLU A 82 7.64 11.92 -11.72
N VAL A 83 8.01 10.78 -12.30
CA VAL A 83 8.98 9.87 -11.66
C VAL A 83 10.29 10.64 -11.45
N GLY A 84 10.79 10.62 -10.22
CA GLY A 84 11.93 11.41 -9.76
C GLY A 84 11.55 12.64 -8.92
N SER A 85 10.29 13.10 -8.99
CA SER A 85 9.81 14.22 -8.16
C SER A 85 9.98 13.93 -6.67
N LEU A 86 10.30 14.99 -5.92
CA LEU A 86 10.43 14.93 -4.47
C LEU A 86 9.21 15.53 -3.78
N ARG A 87 8.89 15.03 -2.60
CA ARG A 87 7.94 15.66 -1.68
C ARG A 87 8.54 15.79 -0.29
N ASP A 88 8.21 16.88 0.38
CA ASP A 88 8.45 17.08 1.80
C ASP A 88 7.16 16.80 2.57
N VAL A 89 7.24 15.84 3.48
CA VAL A 89 6.12 15.40 4.31
C VAL A 89 6.38 15.87 5.73
N ASN A 90 5.45 16.66 6.27
CA ASN A 90 5.44 17.01 7.68
C ASN A 90 4.53 16.04 8.42
N VAL A 91 5.00 15.46 9.52
CA VAL A 91 4.18 14.57 10.35
C VAL A 91 3.53 15.33 11.51
N LYS A 92 2.54 14.69 12.14
CA LYS A 92 1.83 15.26 13.29
C LYS A 92 2.76 15.43 14.49
N THR A 93 2.49 16.46 15.28
CA THR A 93 3.24 16.78 16.51
C THR A 93 3.15 15.65 17.54
N GLY A 94 4.19 15.48 18.35
CA GLY A 94 4.25 14.43 19.39
C GLY A 94 4.79 13.08 18.90
N LEU A 95 5.21 12.99 17.63
CA LEU A 95 5.94 11.85 17.10
C LEU A 95 7.46 12.09 17.17
N PRO A 96 8.28 11.02 17.20
CA PRO A 96 9.74 11.16 17.26
C PRO A 96 10.37 11.84 16.05
N ALA A 97 9.71 11.79 14.89
CA ALA A 97 10.13 12.46 13.67
C ALA A 97 9.17 13.64 13.40
N THR A 98 9.64 14.64 12.66
CA THR A 98 8.85 15.81 12.25
C THR A 98 8.76 15.95 10.74
N THR A 99 9.76 15.46 9.99
CA THR A 99 9.87 15.65 8.54
C THR A 99 10.37 14.40 7.81
N SER A 100 9.96 14.26 6.56
CA SER A 100 10.50 13.27 5.63
C SER A 100 10.61 13.88 4.24
N THR A 101 11.74 13.65 3.56
CA THR A 101 11.87 13.93 2.13
C THR A 101 11.78 12.60 1.39
N GLU A 102 10.81 12.49 0.50
CA GLU A 102 10.48 11.27 -0.21
C GLU A 102 10.53 11.50 -1.72
N ARG A 103 10.96 10.48 -2.48
CA ARG A 103 11.05 10.50 -3.94
C ARG A 103 10.04 9.54 -4.56
N LEU A 104 9.40 9.97 -5.65
CA LEU A 104 8.57 9.11 -6.48
C LEU A 104 9.48 8.24 -7.36
N GLU A 105 9.51 6.93 -7.12
CA GLU A 105 10.34 5.99 -7.90
C GLU A 105 9.54 5.33 -9.02
N GLN A 106 8.24 5.13 -8.82
CA GLN A 106 7.39 4.46 -9.79
C GLN A 106 5.94 4.94 -9.65
N LEU A 107 5.29 5.16 -10.79
CA LEU A 107 3.87 5.41 -10.89
C LEU A 107 3.34 4.71 -12.14
N ASP A 108 2.63 3.61 -11.94
CA ASP A 108 2.07 2.80 -13.02
C ASP A 108 0.56 2.67 -12.81
N ASP A 109 -0.21 3.32 -13.69
CA ASP A 109 -1.67 3.35 -13.60
C ASP A 109 -2.34 2.07 -14.11
N ASP A 110 -1.69 1.32 -15.00
CA ASP A 110 -2.22 0.07 -15.54
C ASP A 110 -2.07 -1.06 -14.51
N LEU A 111 -0.89 -1.12 -13.87
CA LEU A 111 -0.58 -2.10 -12.82
C LEU A 111 -0.96 -1.63 -11.42
N HIS A 112 -1.40 -0.37 -11.26
CA HIS A 112 -1.76 0.24 -9.98
C HIS A 112 -0.62 0.20 -8.94
N ILE A 113 0.60 0.58 -9.37
CA ILE A 113 1.82 0.54 -8.56
C ILE A 113 2.31 1.96 -8.24
N LEU A 114 2.46 2.26 -6.95
CA LEU A 114 3.14 3.45 -6.45
C LEU A 114 4.41 3.04 -5.69
N GLY A 115 5.56 3.44 -6.21
CA GLY A 115 6.87 3.24 -5.58
C GLY A 115 7.38 4.55 -4.98
N VAL A 116 7.75 4.54 -3.70
CA VAL A 116 8.27 5.72 -3.00
C VAL A 116 9.51 5.36 -2.22
N LYS A 117 10.57 6.18 -2.37
CA LYS A 117 11.82 6.04 -1.62
C LYS A 117 11.98 7.18 -0.62
N PHE A 118 12.35 6.85 0.61
CA PHE A 118 12.70 7.83 1.63
C PHE A 118 14.15 8.26 1.40
N VAL A 119 14.39 9.53 1.08
CA VAL A 119 15.73 10.03 0.72
C VAL A 119 16.32 10.99 1.76
N GLY A 120 15.53 11.40 2.75
CA GLY A 120 15.98 12.24 3.85
C GLY A 120 14.87 12.49 4.87
N GLY A 121 15.18 13.29 5.88
CA GLY A 121 14.29 13.60 7.01
C GLY A 121 14.97 13.40 8.34
N ASP A 122 14.24 13.66 9.42
CA ASP A 122 14.70 13.49 10.81
C ASP A 122 14.22 12.17 11.44
N HIS A 123 13.66 11.28 10.62
CA HIS A 123 13.24 9.95 11.04
C HIS A 123 14.39 8.93 11.02
N ARG A 124 14.19 7.84 11.77
CA ARG A 124 15.13 6.71 11.86
C ARG A 124 15.16 5.80 10.63
N LEU A 125 14.26 6.03 9.66
CA LEU A 125 14.19 5.23 8.44
C LEU A 125 15.27 5.71 7.46
N GLN A 126 16.20 4.83 7.11
CA GLN A 126 17.20 5.07 6.07
C GLN A 126 17.01 4.01 4.98
N SER A 127 16.94 4.46 3.73
CA SER A 127 16.68 3.62 2.55
C SER A 127 17.83 3.62 1.56
#